data_AF-A0A9R1AB67-F1
#
_entry.id   AF-A0A9R1AB67-F1
#
_cell.length_a   1.000
_cell.length_b   1.000
_cell.length_c   1.000
_cell.angle_alpha   90.00
_cell.angle_beta   90.00
_cell.angle_gamma   90.00
#
_symmetry.space_group_name_H-M   'P 1'
#
loop_
_entity.id
_entity.type
_entity.pdbx_description
1 polymer ?
#
loop_
_entity_poly.entity_id
_entity_poly.type
_entity_poly.pdbx_seq_one_letter_code
_entity_poly.pdbx_strand_id
1 'polypeptide(L)'
;MDREGDGSDLELQKQQWARTQDALKGRLVLEDDFEWSLPSASSNSDQGDARSKLKYIGGVDISFLKEDPSTACAAVVVLDANTLEIVHEEFDVVRMQVPYIPGFLAFREAPILLGLLEKMKINAHHFYPQQFC
;
A
#
# COMPACT_ATOMS: atom_id res chain seq x y z
N MET A 1 -26.82 26.43 19.56
CA MET A 1 -27.71 25.40 19.00
C MET A 1 -27.14 25.12 17.63
N ASP A 2 -26.47 23.97 17.46
CA ASP A 2 -25.98 23.38 16.19
C ASP A 2 -25.20 22.11 16.56
N ARG A 3 -25.92 21.07 17.03
CA ARG A 3 -25.31 19.78 17.44
C ARG A 3 -25.98 18.54 16.81
N GLU A 4 -26.87 18.73 15.83
CA GLU A 4 -27.57 17.63 15.16
C GLU A 4 -27.05 17.30 13.75
N GLY A 5 -26.29 18.20 13.09
CA GLY A 5 -25.78 17.97 11.72
C GLY A 5 -24.50 17.14 11.62
N ASP A 6 -23.64 17.17 12.64
CA ASP A 6 -22.33 16.48 12.64
C ASP A 6 -22.48 14.95 12.75
N GLY A 7 -23.53 14.47 13.44
CA GLY A 7 -23.81 13.05 13.61
C GLY A 7 -24.39 12.39 12.35
N SER A 8 -25.20 13.11 11.57
CA SER A 8 -25.79 12.56 10.33
C SER A 8 -24.77 12.41 9.22
N ASP A 9 -23.85 13.36 9.07
CA ASP A 9 -22.84 13.35 8.02
C ASP A 9 -21.82 12.23 8.23
N LEU A 10 -21.40 12.00 9.46
CA LEU A 10 -20.52 10.88 9.82
C LEU A 10 -21.17 9.52 9.53
N GLU A 11 -22.46 9.38 9.77
CA GLU A 11 -23.20 8.14 9.52
C GLU A 11 -23.36 7.87 8.03
N LEU A 12 -23.67 8.91 7.24
CA LEU A 12 -23.71 8.82 5.78
C LEU A 12 -22.33 8.43 5.22
N GLN A 13 -21.25 9.02 5.74
CA GLN A 13 -19.88 8.70 5.33
C GLN A 13 -19.53 7.23 5.62
N LYS A 14 -19.86 6.72 6.81
CA LYS A 14 -19.67 5.30 7.15
C LYS A 14 -20.42 4.37 6.21
N GLN A 15 -21.68 4.68 5.90
CA GLN A 15 -22.48 3.88 4.97
C GLN A 15 -21.88 3.88 3.57
N GLN A 16 -21.39 5.03 3.09
CA GLN A 16 -20.70 5.12 1.81
C GLN A 16 -19.43 4.26 1.80
N TRP A 17 -18.60 4.38 2.83
CA TRP A 17 -17.35 3.61 2.93
C TRP A 17 -17.57 2.12 3.06
N ALA A 18 -18.59 1.68 3.80
CA ALA A 18 -18.96 0.26 3.90
C ALA A 18 -19.33 -0.30 2.52
N ARG A 19 -20.14 0.43 1.74
CA ARG A 19 -20.49 0.03 0.37
C ARG A 19 -19.25 -0.05 -0.53
N THR A 20 -18.30 0.88 -0.38
CA THR A 20 -17.04 0.84 -1.13
C THR A 20 -16.18 -0.36 -0.74
N GLN A 21 -16.08 -0.70 0.55
CA GLN A 21 -15.37 -1.90 1.01
C GLN A 21 -15.98 -3.17 0.43
N ASP A 22 -17.31 -3.32 0.47
CA ASP A 22 -18.01 -4.47 -0.10
C ASP A 22 -17.79 -4.58 -1.62
N ALA A 23 -17.87 -3.46 -2.33
CA ALA A 23 -17.62 -3.43 -3.77
C ALA A 23 -16.18 -3.80 -4.13
N LEU A 24 -15.18 -3.31 -3.36
CA LEU A 24 -13.77 -3.64 -3.59
C LEU A 24 -13.44 -5.07 -3.17
N LYS A 25 -14.06 -5.59 -2.12
CA LYS A 25 -13.90 -6.98 -1.67
C LYS A 25 -14.30 -7.97 -2.77
N GLY A 26 -15.33 -7.66 -3.56
CA GLY A 26 -15.73 -8.49 -4.71
C GLY A 26 -14.68 -8.56 -5.84
N ARG A 27 -13.62 -7.74 -5.80
CA ARG A 27 -12.52 -7.73 -6.76
C ARG A 27 -11.23 -8.35 -6.21
N LEU A 28 -11.26 -8.86 -4.98
CA LEU A 28 -10.10 -9.45 -4.33
C LEU A 28 -9.77 -10.81 -4.96
N VAL A 29 -8.54 -10.97 -5.43
CA VAL A 29 -7.98 -12.25 -5.89
C VAL A 29 -7.25 -12.88 -4.71
N LEU A 30 -7.58 -14.14 -4.39
CA LEU A 30 -7.05 -14.87 -3.23
C LEU A 30 -6.09 -16.00 -3.60
N GLU A 31 -5.90 -16.23 -4.89
CA GLU A 31 -5.02 -17.25 -5.44
C GLU A 31 -3.79 -16.57 -6.05
N ASP A 32 -2.62 -17.21 -5.91
CA ASP A 32 -1.39 -16.72 -6.51
C ASP A 32 -1.47 -16.84 -8.04
N ASP A 33 -1.45 -15.71 -8.75
CA ASP A 33 -1.45 -15.63 -10.21
C ASP A 33 -0.18 -14.89 -10.70
N PHE A 34 0.98 -15.34 -10.21
CA PHE A 34 2.28 -14.73 -10.53
C PHE A 34 2.97 -15.42 -11.71
N GLU A 35 3.41 -14.62 -12.68
CA GLU A 35 4.27 -15.07 -13.78
C GLU A 35 5.72 -15.28 -13.37
N TRP A 36 6.10 -14.86 -12.16
CA TRP A 36 7.46 -14.95 -11.64
C TRP A 36 7.64 -16.10 -10.66
N SER A 37 8.88 -16.56 -10.52
CA SER A 37 9.29 -17.55 -9.52
C SER A 37 10.19 -16.91 -8.45
N LEU A 38 10.16 -17.49 -7.26
CA LEU A 38 11.03 -17.06 -6.16
C LEU A 38 12.50 -17.33 -6.53
N PRO A 39 13.43 -16.46 -6.11
CA PRO A 39 14.84 -16.74 -6.24
C PRO A 39 15.15 -17.93 -5.32
N SER A 40 15.33 -19.10 -5.93
CA SER A 40 15.56 -20.35 -5.22
C SER A 40 16.86 -20.26 -4.40
N ALA A 41 16.77 -20.56 -3.10
CA ALA A 41 17.95 -20.63 -2.23
C ALA A 41 18.85 -21.84 -2.54
N SER A 42 18.32 -22.86 -3.24
CA SER A 42 19.08 -24.02 -3.73
C SER A 42 18.15 -24.98 -4.45
N SER A 43 18.32 -25.18 -5.76
CA SER A 43 17.87 -26.40 -6.47
C SER A 43 18.61 -26.51 -7.79
N ASN A 44 19.53 -27.49 -7.86
CA ASN A 44 20.15 -27.98 -9.09
C ASN A 44 19.09 -28.71 -9.95
N SER A 45 18.22 -27.97 -10.60
CA SER A 45 17.39 -28.51 -11.67
C SER A 45 17.42 -27.54 -12.85
N ASP A 46 18.39 -27.77 -13.75
CA ASP A 46 18.41 -27.31 -15.13
C ASP A 46 17.20 -27.90 -15.88
N GLN A 47 16.02 -27.38 -15.57
CA GLN A 47 14.83 -27.61 -16.36
C GLN A 47 14.15 -26.26 -16.51
N GLY A 48 14.23 -25.73 -17.73
CA GLY A 48 13.94 -24.36 -18.09
C GLY A 48 12.58 -23.88 -17.60
N ASP A 49 12.57 -23.29 -16.42
CA ASP A 49 11.45 -22.50 -15.94
C ASP A 49 11.52 -21.15 -16.66
N ALA A 50 10.66 -20.97 -17.66
CA ALA A 50 10.58 -19.76 -18.47
C ALA A 50 10.06 -18.54 -17.68
N ARG A 51 9.73 -18.71 -16.40
CA ARG A 51 9.26 -17.64 -15.52
C ARG A 51 10.37 -16.67 -15.16
N SER A 52 10.05 -15.38 -15.19
CA SER A 52 10.96 -14.34 -14.72
C SER A 52 11.19 -14.49 -13.20
N LYS A 53 12.37 -14.11 -12.68
CA LYS A 53 12.60 -14.16 -11.23
C LYS A 53 11.99 -12.94 -10.54
N LEU A 54 11.53 -13.12 -9.30
CA LEU A 54 11.27 -12.00 -8.39
C LEU A 54 12.58 -11.23 -8.15
N LYS A 55 12.55 -9.92 -8.40
CA LYS A 55 13.70 -9.01 -8.29
C LYS A 55 13.51 -8.01 -7.17
N TYR A 56 12.31 -7.44 -7.03
CA TYR A 56 12.05 -6.34 -6.11
C TYR A 56 10.78 -6.57 -5.28
N ILE A 57 10.91 -6.37 -3.97
CA ILE A 57 9.83 -6.45 -2.98
C ILE A 57 9.64 -5.05 -2.40
N GLY A 58 8.41 -4.53 -2.40
CA GLY A 58 8.07 -3.24 -1.83
C GLY A 58 7.48 -3.39 -0.42
N GLY A 59 7.93 -2.57 0.51
CA GLY A 59 7.26 -2.35 1.79
C GLY A 59 6.67 -0.94 1.82
N VAL A 60 5.48 -0.78 2.40
CA VAL A 60 4.87 0.52 2.63
C VAL A 60 4.48 0.67 4.10
N ASP A 61 4.67 1.87 4.64
CA ASP A 61 4.21 2.22 5.98
C ASP A 61 3.66 3.64 6.01
N ILE A 62 2.77 3.89 6.97
CA ILE A 62 2.33 5.25 7.30
C ILE A 62 2.32 5.43 8.81
N SER A 63 3.07 6.43 9.26
CA SER A 63 3.26 6.73 10.67
C SER A 63 2.77 8.14 10.99
N PHE A 64 1.99 8.29 12.07
CA PHE A 64 1.44 9.58 12.50
C PHE A 64 2.38 10.26 13.51
N LEU A 65 2.51 11.58 13.42
CA LEU A 65 3.24 12.36 14.42
C LEU A 65 2.50 12.30 15.76
N LYS A 66 3.24 12.09 16.85
CA LYS A 66 2.66 11.98 18.20
C LYS A 66 2.13 13.32 18.69
N GLU A 67 2.84 14.39 18.34
CA GLU A 67 2.54 15.76 18.74
C GLU A 67 1.38 16.34 17.92
N ASP A 68 1.23 15.91 16.66
CA ASP A 68 0.16 16.33 15.76
C ASP A 68 -0.39 15.14 14.95
N PRO A 69 -1.48 14.50 15.42
CA PRO A 69 -2.13 13.40 14.72
C PRO A 69 -2.74 13.77 13.36
N SER A 70 -2.79 15.07 13.03
CA SER A 70 -3.18 15.53 11.69
C SER A 70 -2.02 15.45 10.69
N THR A 71 -0.79 15.21 11.14
CA THR A 71 0.38 15.04 10.28
C THR A 71 0.83 13.58 10.27
N ALA A 72 1.07 13.04 9.09
CA ALA A 72 1.56 11.68 8.89
C ALA A 72 2.72 11.66 7.89
N CYS A 73 3.59 10.68 8.03
CA CYS A 73 4.65 10.37 7.07
C CYS A 73 4.32 9.03 6.43
N ALA A 74 4.13 9.00 5.11
CA ALA A 74 4.04 7.78 4.34
C ALA A 74 5.39 7.47 3.73
N ALA A 75 5.79 6.19 3.74
CA ALA A 75 7.05 5.74 3.19
C ALA A 75 6.84 4.50 2.32
N VAL A 76 7.65 4.39 1.28
CA VAL A 76 7.83 3.19 0.47
C VAL A 76 9.30 2.84 0.44
N VAL A 77 9.61 1.57 0.64
CA VAL A 77 10.96 1.00 0.54
C VAL A 77 10.93 -0.15 -0.43
N VAL A 78 11.97 -0.29 -1.25
CA VAL A 78 12.14 -1.42 -2.16
C VAL A 78 13.41 -2.17 -1.79
N LEU A 79 13.27 -3.47 -1.65
CA LEU A 79 14.36 -4.40 -1.41
C LEU A 79 14.66 -5.21 -2.66
N ASP A 80 15.94 -5.50 -2.92
CA ASP A 80 16.31 -6.58 -3.83
C ASP A 80 15.94 -7.94 -3.20
N ALA A 81 15.22 -8.78 -3.95
CA ALA A 81 14.65 -10.02 -3.44
C ALA A 81 15.68 -11.11 -3.14
N ASN A 82 16.91 -11.00 -3.66
CA ASN A 82 17.98 -11.97 -3.40
C ASN A 82 18.80 -11.58 -2.17
N THR A 83 19.12 -10.30 -2.04
CA THR A 83 20.06 -9.76 -1.05
C THR A 83 19.35 -9.15 0.16
N LEU A 84 18.08 -8.78 0.00
CA LEU A 84 17.29 -7.99 0.95
C LEU A 84 17.90 -6.60 1.25
N GLU A 85 18.80 -6.11 0.38
CA GLU A 85 19.34 -4.77 0.48
C GLU A 85 18.34 -3.74 -0.05
N ILE A 86 18.31 -2.56 0.57
CA ILE A 86 17.48 -1.43 0.13
C ILE A 86 18.05 -0.90 -1.19
N VAL A 87 17.24 -0.96 -2.24
CA VAL A 87 17.57 -0.41 -3.57
C VAL A 87 16.86 0.91 -3.85
N HIS A 88 15.77 1.20 -3.13
CA HIS A 88 15.06 2.47 -3.23
C HIS A 88 14.28 2.78 -1.95
N GLU A 89 14.18 4.06 -1.61
CA GLU A 89 13.33 4.58 -0.55
C GLU A 89 12.75 5.93 -0.97
N GLU A 90 11.48 6.15 -0.67
CA GLU A 90 10.82 7.43 -0.88
C GLU A 90 9.79 7.65 0.24
N PHE A 91 9.60 8.90 0.65
CA PHE A 91 8.61 9.26 1.65
C PHE A 91 7.95 10.59 1.31
N ASP A 92 6.75 10.79 1.83
CA ASP A 92 6.02 12.06 1.78
C ASP A 92 5.36 12.35 3.13
N VAL A 93 5.54 13.58 3.60
CA VAL A 93 4.84 14.09 4.79
C VAL A 93 3.54 14.74 4.34
N VAL A 94 2.43 14.28 4.88
CA VAL A 94 1.08 14.69 4.46
C VAL A 94 0.24 15.12 5.65
N ARG A 95 -0.74 15.98 5.37
CA ARG A 95 -1.72 16.42 6.36
C ARG A 95 -3.05 15.72 6.13
N MET A 96 -3.49 14.99 7.15
CA MET A 96 -4.73 14.21 7.16
C MET A 96 -5.94 15.12 7.21
N GLN A 97 -6.80 15.00 6.20
CA GLN A 97 -8.10 15.67 6.16
C GLN A 97 -9.25 14.73 6.59
N VAL A 98 -9.00 13.43 6.56
CA VAL A 98 -10.01 12.40 6.82
C VAL A 98 -9.95 11.97 8.31
N PRO A 99 -11.08 12.01 9.03
CA PRO A 99 -11.12 11.62 10.44
C PRO A 99 -10.88 10.12 10.63
N TYR A 100 -10.39 9.74 11.81
CA TYR A 100 -10.26 8.34 12.18
C TYR A 100 -11.62 7.72 12.51
N ILE A 101 -11.98 6.68 11.75
CA ILE A 101 -13.15 5.85 12.03
C ILE A 101 -12.68 4.38 12.14
N PRO A 102 -12.92 3.70 13.29
CA PRO A 102 -12.60 2.29 13.44
C PRO A 102 -13.23 1.43 12.34
N GLY A 103 -12.45 0.52 11.76
CA GLY A 103 -12.87 -0.33 10.62
C GLY A 103 -12.65 0.29 9.23
N PHE A 104 -12.27 1.57 9.14
CA PHE A 104 -12.13 2.29 7.88
C PHE A 104 -10.75 2.97 7.71
N LEU A 105 -9.71 2.44 8.36
CA LEU A 105 -8.37 3.01 8.30
C LEU A 105 -7.82 3.14 6.87
N ALA A 106 -8.13 2.16 6.00
CA ALA A 106 -7.71 2.18 4.60
C ALA A 106 -8.16 3.45 3.84
N PHE A 107 -9.28 4.08 4.19
CA PHE A 107 -9.72 5.33 3.54
C PHE A 107 -8.86 6.53 3.91
N ARG A 108 -8.12 6.45 5.03
CA ARG A 108 -7.11 7.43 5.42
C ARG A 108 -5.80 7.17 4.71
N GLU A 109 -5.39 5.92 4.60
CA GLU A 109 -4.02 5.55 4.20
C GLU A 109 -3.89 5.29 2.69
N ALA A 110 -4.84 4.58 2.08
CA ALA A 110 -4.72 4.14 0.69
C ALA A 110 -4.53 5.31 -0.31
N PRO A 111 -5.25 6.45 -0.23
CA PRO A 111 -5.02 7.56 -1.16
C PRO A 111 -3.61 8.15 -1.06
N ILE A 112 -3.04 8.19 0.14
CA ILE A 112 -1.69 8.72 0.40
C ILE A 112 -0.65 7.76 -0.18
N LEU A 113 -0.78 6.46 0.14
CA LEU A 113 0.10 5.43 -0.38
C LEU A 113 0.04 5.36 -1.90
N LEU A 114 -1.16 5.42 -2.50
CA LEU A 114 -1.31 5.45 -3.96
C LEU A 114 -0.59 6.64 -4.59
N GLY A 115 -0.70 7.84 -4.01
CA GLY A 115 0.04 9.01 -4.49
C GLY A 115 1.56 8.82 -4.43
N LEU A 116 2.07 8.25 -3.34
CA LEU A 116 3.49 7.93 -3.19
C LEU A 116 3.95 6.87 -4.22
N LEU A 117 3.14 5.84 -4.46
CA LEU A 117 3.44 4.82 -5.47
C LEU A 117 3.40 5.37 -6.90
N GLU A 118 2.50 6.31 -7.20
CA GLU A 118 2.48 7.01 -8.48
C GLU A 118 3.73 7.87 -8.69
N LYS A 119 4.15 8.60 -7.66
CA LYS A 119 5.40 9.38 -7.66
C LYS A 119 6.62 8.48 -7.90
N MET A 120 6.68 7.34 -7.21
CA MET A 120 7.72 6.34 -7.39
C MET A 120 7.73 5.76 -8.82
N LYS A 121 6.55 5.48 -9.41
CA LYS A 121 6.47 5.02 -10.82
C LYS A 121 7.09 6.01 -11.79
N ILE A 122 6.99 7.31 -11.52
CA ILE A 122 7.53 8.37 -12.37
C ILE A 122 9.04 8.53 -12.13
N ASN A 123 9.47 8.58 -10.87
CA ASN A 123 10.84 8.92 -10.49
C ASN A 123 11.80 7.72 -10.54
N ALA A 124 11.30 6.51 -10.26
CA ALA A 124 12.08 5.31 -10.00
C ALA A 124 11.45 4.07 -10.64
N HIS A 125 10.88 4.19 -11.85
CA HIS A 125 10.21 3.10 -12.57
C HIS A 125 11.00 1.78 -12.60
N HIS A 126 12.31 1.85 -12.74
CA HIS A 126 13.20 0.67 -12.82
C HIS A 126 13.24 -0.16 -11.53
N PHE A 127 12.89 0.44 -10.39
CA PHE A 127 12.83 -0.21 -9.08
C PHE A 127 11.39 -0.54 -8.67
N TYR A 128 10.39 -0.36 -9.55
CA TYR A 128 9.01 -0.61 -9.17
C TYR A 128 8.83 -2.09 -8.79
N PRO A 129 8.35 -2.40 -7.56
CA PRO A 129 8.35 -3.75 -7.04
C PRO A 129 7.28 -4.61 -7.72
N GLN A 130 7.56 -5.91 -7.80
CA GLN A 130 6.63 -6.89 -8.36
C GLN A 130 5.56 -7.28 -7.34
N GLN A 131 5.87 -7.19 -6.05
CA GLN A 131 4.99 -7.52 -4.95
C GLN A 131 5.20 -6.52 -3.82
N PHE A 132 4.10 -6.07 -3.20
CA PHE A 132 4.14 -5.34 -1.94
C PHE A 132 3.83 -6.28 -0.78
N CYS A 133 4.52 -6.09 0.35
CA CYS A 133 4.27 -6.77 1.62
C CYS A 133 3.81 -5.80 2.70
#